data_AF-V2UU65-F1
#
_entry.id   AF-V2UU65-F1
#
_cell.length_a   1.000
_cell.length_b   1.000
_cell.length_c   1.000
_cell.angle_alpha   90.00
_cell.angle_beta   90.00
_cell.angle_gamma   90.00
#
_symmetry.space_group_name_H-M   'P 1'
#
loop_
_entity.id
_entity.type
_entity.pdbx_description
1 polymer ?
#
loop_
_entity_poly.entity_id
_entity_poly.type
_entity_poly.pdbx_seq_one_letter_code
_entity_poly.pdbx_strand_id
1 'polypeptide(L)'
;MKNNTLSDFFSSSTEFSAIDHFLQLMVKTNTFDQMLDVLQANLSQTEQDNHQLQETIFNLVQKEKRYEQDIKSLTLKFSTKIADLERKESTYQQDIKSLKQQFNTKIADLESRENKYRQEIDQLRQKIKQQVENTKTENVQSSQRPKTQTIHSNNELEQGVWTDPKTGLMWARISIGQEWKNNKIVGSPKWIDWRKGSHLCETLKLAGYNDWRLPTINELATLMSANRKGYVNENILSQSGSKLGFYWSSSSTQYSGIQGVDFDKGIIITYNHLQFDGLIRAVRNSKIG
;
A
#
# COMPACT_ATOMS: atom_id res chain seq x y z
N MET A 1 -60.32 -96.64 -67.35
CA MET A 1 -59.18 -95.70 -67.35
C MET A 1 -59.53 -94.60 -66.38
N LYS A 2 -58.85 -94.54 -65.23
CA LYS A 2 -59.15 -93.59 -64.16
C LYS A 2 -58.64 -92.21 -64.59
N ASN A 3 -59.57 -91.26 -64.70
CA ASN A 3 -59.23 -89.85 -64.81
C ASN A 3 -58.75 -89.38 -63.44
N ASN A 4 -57.44 -89.41 -63.21
CA ASN A 4 -56.86 -88.77 -62.05
C ASN A 4 -56.90 -87.26 -62.31
N THR A 5 -57.87 -86.58 -61.72
CA THR A 5 -57.95 -85.11 -61.70
C THR A 5 -56.82 -84.55 -60.83
N LEU A 6 -56.46 -83.27 -61.04
CA LEU A 6 -55.47 -82.55 -60.23
C LEU A 6 -55.64 -82.70 -58.70
N SER A 7 -56.85 -83.06 -58.24
CA SER A 7 -57.18 -83.38 -56.85
C SER A 7 -56.41 -84.58 -56.29
N ASP A 8 -56.05 -85.57 -57.10
CA ASP A 8 -55.37 -86.78 -56.64
C ASP A 8 -53.88 -86.54 -56.36
N PHE A 9 -53.34 -85.43 -56.86
CA PHE A 9 -51.96 -84.99 -56.61
C PHE A 9 -51.78 -84.33 -55.23
N PHE A 10 -52.86 -84.04 -54.50
CA PHE A 10 -52.83 -83.33 -53.21
C PHE A 10 -53.16 -84.21 -51.99
N SER A 11 -52.91 -85.52 -52.05
CA SER A 11 -53.49 -86.48 -51.07
C SER A 11 -52.56 -86.99 -49.96
N SER A 12 -51.34 -86.47 -49.75
CA SER A 12 -50.45 -86.95 -48.68
C SER A 12 -50.09 -85.87 -47.62
N SER A 13 -50.26 -86.20 -46.35
CA SER A 13 -49.95 -85.33 -45.20
C SER A 13 -48.45 -84.98 -45.10
N THR A 14 -47.60 -85.82 -45.66
CA THR A 14 -46.14 -85.66 -45.72
C THR A 14 -45.71 -84.56 -46.68
N GLU A 15 -46.40 -84.35 -47.81
CA GLU A 15 -46.07 -83.29 -48.78
C GLU A 15 -46.51 -81.91 -48.30
N PHE A 16 -47.68 -81.81 -47.64
CA PHE A 16 -48.10 -80.56 -46.98
C PHE A 16 -47.11 -80.14 -45.88
N SER A 17 -46.57 -81.09 -45.12
CA SER A 17 -45.54 -80.81 -44.12
C SER A 17 -44.22 -80.34 -44.74
N ALA A 18 -43.85 -80.84 -45.92
CA ALA A 18 -42.64 -80.43 -46.63
C ALA A 18 -42.77 -79.00 -47.21
N ILE A 19 -43.94 -78.66 -47.75
CA ILE A 19 -44.26 -77.31 -48.24
C ILE A 19 -44.27 -76.30 -47.08
N ASP A 20 -44.90 -76.63 -45.95
CA ASP A 20 -44.89 -75.77 -44.76
C ASP A 20 -43.46 -75.56 -44.23
N HIS A 21 -42.65 -76.62 -44.16
CA HIS A 21 -41.24 -76.51 -43.77
C HIS A 21 -40.42 -75.63 -44.74
N PHE A 22 -40.64 -75.78 -46.05
CA PHE A 22 -40.00 -74.95 -47.06
C PHE A 22 -40.41 -73.47 -46.94
N LEU A 23 -41.69 -73.18 -46.72
CA LEU A 23 -42.17 -71.81 -46.49
C LEU A 23 -41.57 -71.21 -45.21
N GLN A 24 -41.46 -71.98 -44.12
CA GLN A 24 -40.78 -71.54 -42.90
C GLN A 24 -39.29 -71.25 -43.13
N LEU A 25 -38.61 -72.06 -43.94
CA LEU A 25 -37.21 -71.81 -44.32
C LEU A 25 -37.09 -70.51 -45.13
N MET A 26 -37.97 -70.29 -46.11
CA MET A 26 -37.99 -69.06 -46.91
C MET A 26 -38.26 -67.80 -46.07
N VAL A 27 -39.14 -67.88 -45.07
CA VAL A 27 -39.38 -66.78 -44.12
C VAL A 27 -38.13 -66.55 -43.26
N LYS A 28 -37.48 -67.60 -42.76
CA LYS A 28 -36.25 -67.49 -41.96
C LYS A 28 -35.09 -66.90 -42.76
N THR A 29 -34.89 -67.31 -44.02
CA THR A 29 -33.85 -66.74 -44.89
C THR A 29 -34.12 -65.26 -45.15
N ASN A 30 -35.37 -64.89 -45.44
CA ASN A 30 -35.75 -63.49 -45.62
C ASN A 30 -35.50 -62.64 -44.36
N THR A 31 -35.81 -63.17 -43.16
CA THR A 31 -35.50 -62.45 -41.90
C THR A 31 -33.99 -62.33 -41.64
N PHE A 32 -33.20 -63.33 -42.06
CA PHE A 32 -31.74 -63.27 -41.93
C PHE A 32 -31.14 -62.21 -42.84
N ASP A 33 -31.61 -62.12 -44.10
CA ASP A 33 -31.16 -61.12 -45.05
C ASP A 33 -31.49 -59.70 -44.56
N GLN A 34 -32.69 -59.49 -44.00
CA GLN A 34 -33.06 -58.21 -43.36
C GLN A 34 -32.14 -57.86 -42.17
N MET A 35 -31.80 -58.84 -41.33
CA MET A 35 -30.83 -58.63 -40.24
C MET A 35 -29.43 -58.30 -40.78
N LEU A 36 -29.01 -58.96 -41.86
CA LEU A 36 -27.72 -58.74 -42.48
C LEU A 36 -27.61 -57.33 -43.06
N ASP A 37 -28.65 -56.83 -43.73
CA ASP A 37 -28.72 -55.46 -44.26
C ASP A 37 -28.60 -54.42 -43.15
N VAL A 38 -29.32 -54.61 -42.04
CA VAL A 38 -29.25 -53.71 -40.87
C VAL A 38 -27.84 -53.73 -40.25
N LEU A 39 -27.22 -54.90 -40.13
CA LEU A 39 -25.86 -55.02 -39.62
C LEU A 39 -24.83 -54.33 -40.53
N GLN A 40 -24.98 -54.45 -41.85
CA GLN A 40 -24.11 -53.77 -42.81
C GLN A 40 -24.28 -52.25 -42.76
N ALA A 41 -25.51 -51.75 -42.65
CA ALA A 41 -25.79 -50.33 -42.51
C ALA A 41 -25.18 -49.76 -41.21
N ASN A 42 -25.36 -50.46 -40.09
CA ASN A 42 -24.78 -50.07 -38.80
C ASN A 42 -23.24 -50.08 -38.83
N LEU A 43 -22.64 -51.07 -39.48
CA LEU A 43 -21.19 -51.14 -39.65
C LEU A 43 -20.68 -49.96 -40.47
N SER A 44 -21.31 -49.66 -41.60
CA SER A 44 -20.94 -48.54 -42.46
C SER A 44 -21.07 -47.19 -41.73
N GLN A 45 -22.15 -47.00 -40.95
CA GLN A 45 -22.30 -45.80 -40.13
C GLN A 45 -21.20 -45.69 -39.08
N THR A 46 -20.87 -46.78 -38.40
CA THR A 46 -19.80 -46.81 -37.39
C THR A 46 -18.43 -46.47 -38.00
N GLU A 47 -18.16 -46.94 -39.21
CA GLU A 47 -16.93 -46.60 -39.96
C GLU A 47 -16.88 -45.10 -40.30
N GLN A 48 -17.99 -44.51 -40.73
CA GLN A 48 -18.08 -43.07 -41.00
C GLN A 48 -17.88 -42.24 -39.73
N ASP A 49 -18.54 -42.61 -38.64
CA ASP A 49 -18.42 -41.92 -37.35
C ASP A 49 -16.97 -41.99 -36.84
N ASN A 50 -16.32 -43.16 -36.97
CA ASN A 50 -14.90 -43.32 -36.62
C ASN A 50 -13.99 -42.43 -37.47
N HIS A 51 -14.28 -42.29 -38.77
CA HIS A 51 -13.51 -41.39 -39.64
C HIS A 51 -13.67 -39.92 -39.21
N GLN A 52 -14.91 -39.47 -38.93
CA GLN A 52 -15.17 -38.12 -38.43
C GLN A 52 -14.49 -37.85 -37.09
N LEU A 53 -14.47 -38.84 -36.19
CA LEU A 53 -13.75 -38.75 -34.92
C LEU A 53 -12.24 -38.61 -35.14
N GLN A 54 -11.66 -39.37 -36.09
CA GLN A 54 -10.23 -39.24 -36.43
C GLN A 54 -9.88 -37.86 -36.98
N GLU A 55 -10.70 -37.30 -37.87
CA GLU A 55 -10.51 -35.93 -38.37
C GLU A 55 -10.61 -34.89 -37.25
N THR A 56 -11.57 -35.07 -36.35
CA THR A 56 -11.75 -34.20 -35.18
C THR A 56 -10.52 -34.26 -34.26
N ILE A 57 -10.02 -35.46 -33.96
CA ILE A 57 -8.81 -35.67 -33.16
C ILE A 57 -7.62 -34.98 -33.83
N PHE A 58 -7.43 -35.17 -35.14
CA PHE A 58 -6.33 -34.53 -35.87
C PHE A 58 -6.38 -33.00 -35.73
N ASN A 59 -7.55 -32.39 -35.93
CA ASN A 59 -7.74 -30.96 -35.80
C ASN A 59 -7.48 -30.44 -34.37
N LEU A 60 -7.90 -31.20 -33.35
CA LEU A 60 -7.64 -30.87 -31.96
C LEU A 60 -6.14 -30.94 -31.62
N VAL A 61 -5.44 -31.97 -32.09
CA VAL A 61 -3.99 -32.12 -31.91
C VAL A 61 -3.22 -30.96 -32.55
N GLN A 62 -3.63 -30.49 -33.73
CA GLN A 62 -3.00 -29.32 -34.35
C GLN A 62 -3.23 -28.04 -33.55
N LYS A 63 -4.45 -27.85 -33.00
CA LYS A 63 -4.76 -26.71 -32.12
C LYS A 63 -3.95 -26.76 -30.83
N GLU A 64 -3.86 -27.92 -30.20
CA GLU A 64 -3.04 -28.14 -28.99
C GLU A 64 -1.59 -27.74 -29.24
N LYS A 65 -0.99 -28.24 -30.33
CA LYS A 65 0.39 -27.90 -30.71
C LYS A 65 0.59 -26.40 -30.92
N ARG A 66 -0.39 -25.72 -31.51
CA ARG A 66 -0.35 -24.26 -31.68
C ARG A 66 -0.39 -23.54 -30.34
N TYR A 67 -1.28 -23.95 -29.43
CA TYR A 67 -1.35 -23.36 -28.09
C TYR A 67 -0.06 -23.59 -27.31
N GLU A 68 0.57 -24.76 -27.43
CA GLU A 68 1.85 -25.05 -26.80
C GLU A 68 2.96 -24.09 -27.28
N GLN A 69 3.01 -23.82 -28.59
CA GLN A 69 3.94 -22.85 -29.17
C GLN A 69 3.67 -21.42 -28.68
N ASP A 70 2.41 -21.01 -28.63
CA ASP A 70 2.02 -19.68 -28.15
C ASP A 70 2.38 -19.51 -26.67
N ILE A 71 2.12 -20.51 -25.82
CA ILE A 71 2.51 -20.53 -24.41
C ILE A 71 4.02 -20.39 -24.27
N LYS A 72 4.79 -21.15 -25.06
CA LYS A 72 6.26 -21.10 -25.02
C LYS A 72 6.80 -19.72 -25.41
N SER A 73 6.25 -19.14 -26.47
CA SER A 73 6.59 -17.79 -26.94
C SER A 73 6.28 -16.73 -25.87
N LEU A 74 5.09 -16.80 -25.29
CA LEU A 74 4.65 -15.87 -24.27
C LEU A 74 5.51 -15.99 -23.00
N THR A 75 5.83 -17.21 -22.59
CA THR A 75 6.72 -17.50 -21.45
C THR A 75 8.10 -16.87 -21.67
N LEU A 76 8.70 -17.03 -22.85
CA LEU A 76 10.00 -16.43 -23.16
C LEU A 76 9.95 -14.89 -23.14
N LYS A 77 8.88 -14.31 -23.71
CA LYS A 77 8.68 -12.85 -23.73
C LYS A 77 8.57 -12.29 -22.31
N PHE A 78 7.78 -12.92 -21.43
CA PHE A 78 7.65 -12.49 -20.05
C PHE A 78 8.93 -12.72 -19.24
N SER A 79 9.60 -13.86 -19.42
CA SER A 79 10.88 -14.14 -18.73
C SER A 79 11.94 -13.09 -19.06
N THR A 80 12.09 -12.73 -20.34
CA THR A 80 13.02 -11.65 -20.75
C THR A 80 12.64 -10.31 -20.12
N LYS A 81 11.34 -9.98 -20.11
CA LYS A 81 10.87 -8.72 -19.53
C LYS A 81 11.10 -8.65 -18.03
N ILE A 82 10.90 -9.76 -17.32
CA ILE A 82 11.18 -9.88 -15.88
C ILE A 82 12.68 -9.65 -15.64
N ALA A 83 13.56 -10.35 -16.37
CA ALA A 83 15.00 -10.21 -16.22
C ALA A 83 15.48 -8.76 -16.48
N ASP A 84 14.90 -8.06 -17.46
CA ASP A 84 15.21 -6.65 -17.71
C ASP A 84 14.77 -5.74 -16.57
N LEU A 85 13.61 -6.01 -15.96
CA LEU A 85 13.11 -5.26 -14.80
C LEU A 85 13.97 -5.49 -13.56
N GLU A 86 14.38 -6.74 -13.30
CA GLU A 86 15.28 -7.09 -12.20
C GLU A 86 16.64 -6.39 -12.33
N ARG A 87 17.20 -6.32 -13.55
CA ARG A 87 18.44 -5.57 -13.79
C ARG A 87 18.28 -4.08 -13.48
N LYS A 88 17.18 -3.46 -13.93
CA LYS A 88 16.90 -2.04 -13.65
C LYS A 88 16.72 -1.79 -12.16
N GLU A 89 15.99 -2.66 -11.47
CA GLU A 89 15.83 -2.58 -10.03
C GLU A 89 17.18 -2.63 -9.31
N SER A 90 18.04 -3.57 -9.69
CA SER A 90 19.40 -3.66 -9.13
C SER A 90 20.22 -2.38 -9.35
N THR A 91 20.13 -1.75 -10.53
CA THR A 91 20.81 -0.47 -10.80
C THR A 91 20.25 0.64 -9.90
N TYR A 92 18.93 0.80 -9.81
CA TYR A 92 18.32 1.81 -8.95
C TYR A 92 18.69 1.63 -7.47
N GLN A 93 18.73 0.39 -6.99
CA GLN A 93 19.17 0.10 -5.62
C GLN A 93 20.62 0.53 -5.37
N GLN A 94 21.50 0.29 -6.34
CA GLN A 94 22.91 0.70 -6.24
C GLN A 94 23.05 2.23 -6.24
N ASP A 95 22.30 2.93 -7.10
CA ASP A 95 22.29 4.39 -7.17
C ASP A 95 21.78 5.01 -5.86
N ILE A 96 20.67 4.48 -5.31
CA ILE A 96 20.13 4.91 -4.01
C ILE A 96 21.16 4.72 -2.90
N LYS A 97 21.87 3.58 -2.88
CA LYS A 97 22.91 3.30 -1.90
C LYS A 97 24.06 4.30 -2.01
N SER A 98 24.54 4.57 -3.23
CA SER A 98 25.59 5.55 -3.50
C SER A 98 25.18 6.95 -3.04
N LEU A 99 23.96 7.39 -3.38
CA LEU A 99 23.45 8.71 -3.01
C LEU A 99 23.30 8.86 -1.50
N LYS A 100 22.79 7.83 -0.81
CA LYS A 100 22.72 7.79 0.66
C LYS A 100 24.11 7.93 1.29
N GLN A 101 25.11 7.23 0.75
CA GLN A 101 26.49 7.34 1.23
C GLN A 101 27.04 8.75 1.04
N GLN A 102 26.85 9.35 -0.15
CA GLN A 102 27.28 10.73 -0.41
C GLN A 102 26.61 11.72 0.54
N PHE A 103 25.30 11.58 0.77
CA PHE A 103 24.54 12.40 1.68
C PHE A 103 25.03 12.29 3.13
N ASN A 104 25.26 11.07 3.61
CA ASN A 104 25.78 10.82 4.97
C ASN A 104 27.17 11.43 5.16
N THR A 105 28.06 11.28 4.17
CA THR A 105 29.38 11.93 4.19
C THR A 105 29.25 13.44 4.26
N LYS A 106 28.28 14.03 3.53
CA LYS A 106 28.09 15.48 3.55
C LYS A 106 27.53 15.97 4.89
N ILE A 107 26.63 15.23 5.52
CA ILE A 107 26.16 15.51 6.88
C ILE A 107 27.33 15.50 7.85
N ALA A 108 28.18 14.47 7.82
CA ALA A 108 29.32 14.36 8.73
C ALA A 108 30.31 15.54 8.58
N ASP A 109 30.60 15.99 7.35
CA ASP A 109 31.41 17.20 7.10
C ASP A 109 30.75 18.46 7.70
N LEU A 110 29.44 18.63 7.52
CA LEU A 110 28.71 19.77 8.04
C LEU A 110 28.64 19.77 9.58
N GLU A 111 28.38 18.62 10.20
CA GLU A 111 28.38 18.46 11.66
C GLU A 111 29.75 18.75 12.28
N SER A 112 30.82 18.32 11.62
CA SER A 112 32.20 18.63 12.03
C SER A 112 32.48 20.15 12.00
N ARG A 113 32.06 20.83 10.92
CA ARG A 113 32.19 22.29 10.81
C ARG A 113 31.34 23.03 11.85
N GLU A 114 30.11 22.58 12.07
CA GLU A 114 29.23 23.14 13.09
C GLU A 114 29.85 23.03 14.49
N ASN A 115 30.38 21.86 14.83
CA ASN A 115 31.05 21.63 16.11
C ASN A 115 32.29 22.53 16.28
N LYS A 116 33.07 22.74 15.22
CA LYS A 116 34.18 23.70 15.25
C LYS A 116 33.71 25.11 15.61
N TYR A 117 32.70 25.64 14.92
CA TYR A 117 32.19 26.99 15.20
C TYR A 117 31.54 27.08 16.58
N ARG A 118 30.86 26.03 17.03
CA ARG A 118 30.30 25.94 18.39
C ARG A 118 31.40 26.09 19.45
N GLN A 119 32.52 25.39 19.29
CA GLN A 119 33.67 25.50 20.19
C GLN A 119 34.29 26.91 20.17
N GLU A 120 34.45 27.52 18.99
CA GLU A 120 34.94 28.90 18.88
C GLU A 120 34.02 29.91 19.58
N ILE A 121 32.70 29.76 19.41
CA ILE A 121 31.70 30.59 20.11
C ILE A 121 31.81 30.41 21.62
N ASP A 122 31.95 29.18 22.12
CA ASP A 122 32.07 28.91 23.55
C ASP A 122 33.35 29.52 24.14
N GLN A 123 34.47 29.45 23.42
CA GLN A 123 35.72 30.12 23.81
C GLN A 123 35.54 31.64 23.87
N LEU A 124 34.88 32.25 22.88
CA LEU A 124 34.60 33.69 22.89
C LEU A 124 33.68 34.09 24.04
N ARG A 125 32.64 33.29 24.33
CA ARG A 125 31.74 33.51 25.49
C ARG A 125 32.52 33.48 26.81
N GLN A 126 33.46 32.55 26.97
CA GLN A 126 34.32 32.50 28.16
C GLN A 126 35.21 33.73 28.28
N LYS A 127 35.84 34.19 27.17
CA LYS A 127 36.65 35.41 27.15
C LYS A 127 35.82 36.65 27.53
N ILE A 128 34.61 36.79 26.98
CA ILE A 128 33.70 37.88 27.34
C ILE A 128 33.35 37.82 28.84
N LYS A 129 33.07 36.63 29.38
CA LYS A 129 32.76 36.46 30.81
C LYS A 129 33.92 36.94 31.69
N GLN A 130 35.16 36.54 31.35
CA GLN A 130 36.37 36.99 32.07
C GLN A 130 36.55 38.51 31.97
N GLN A 131 36.34 39.08 30.78
CA GLN A 131 36.42 40.54 30.60
C GLN A 131 35.41 41.28 31.47
N VAL A 132 34.15 40.81 31.54
CA VAL A 132 33.08 41.37 32.37
C VAL A 132 33.38 41.23 33.87
N GLU A 133 33.97 40.11 34.30
CA GLU A 133 34.40 39.94 35.70
C GLU A 133 35.52 40.91 36.05
N ASN A 134 36.50 41.11 35.16
CA ASN A 134 37.57 42.08 35.34
C ASN A 134 37.07 43.55 35.35
N THR A 135 36.06 43.89 34.53
CA THR A 135 35.47 45.25 34.53
C THR A 135 34.60 45.52 35.77
N LYS A 136 34.07 44.48 36.42
CA LYS A 136 33.35 44.61 37.70
C LYS A 136 34.28 44.83 38.88
N THR A 137 35.51 44.31 38.84
CA THR A 137 36.53 44.58 39.86
C THR A 137 37.10 46.00 39.79
N GLU A 138 36.96 46.70 38.67
CA GLU A 138 37.43 48.10 38.51
C GLU A 138 36.35 49.17 38.81
N ASN A 139 35.07 48.80 38.99
CA ASN A 139 33.99 49.73 39.31
C ASN A 139 33.19 49.32 40.57
N VAL A 140 33.78 49.66 41.71
CA VAL A 140 33.21 50.14 43.00
C VAL A 140 32.18 49.28 43.76
N GLN A 141 32.36 49.33 45.09
CA GLN A 141 31.34 49.17 46.14
C GLN A 141 29.88 49.38 45.68
N SER A 142 29.01 48.61 46.33
CA SER A 142 27.55 48.71 46.34
C SER A 142 26.83 48.20 45.08
N SER A 143 26.25 47.01 45.21
CA SER A 143 24.79 46.87 45.33
C SER A 143 24.37 45.43 45.00
N GLN A 144 23.57 44.88 45.91
CA GLN A 144 23.10 43.50 45.92
C GLN A 144 22.27 43.19 44.66
N ARG A 145 22.51 42.00 44.09
CA ARG A 145 21.73 41.43 42.99
C ARG A 145 20.58 40.60 43.58
N PRO A 146 19.30 40.88 43.27
CA PRO A 146 18.23 39.98 43.67
C PRO A 146 18.33 38.67 42.90
N LYS A 147 18.08 37.58 43.62
CA LYS A 147 17.95 36.21 43.10
C LYS A 147 16.88 36.18 42.01
N THR A 148 17.21 35.59 40.86
CA THR A 148 16.26 35.31 39.79
C THR A 148 15.18 34.37 40.34
N GLN A 149 14.01 34.94 40.64
CA GLN A 149 12.79 34.18 40.88
C GLN A 149 12.31 33.64 39.55
N THR A 150 12.06 32.34 39.51
CA THR A 150 11.35 31.63 38.45
C THR A 150 9.92 32.17 38.38
N ILE A 151 9.67 33.13 37.49
CA ILE A 151 8.32 33.62 37.23
C ILE A 151 7.66 32.63 36.27
N HIS A 152 6.78 31.77 36.79
CA HIS A 152 5.71 31.15 36.01
C HIS A 152 4.73 32.26 35.60
N SER A 153 5.02 32.96 34.51
CA SER A 153 4.02 33.78 33.82
C SER A 153 3.18 32.86 32.94
N ASN A 154 1.89 32.75 33.28
CA ASN A 154 0.87 31.99 32.57
C ASN A 154 0.52 32.62 31.20
N ASN A 155 1.51 32.87 30.35
CA ASN A 155 1.27 33.37 29.00
C ASN A 155 1.66 32.32 27.95
N GLU A 156 0.75 31.36 27.72
CA GLU A 156 0.90 30.30 26.70
C GLU A 156 1.28 30.88 25.33
N LEU A 157 0.76 32.07 25.01
CA LEU A 157 1.05 32.77 23.76
C LEU A 157 2.53 33.17 23.67
N GLU A 158 3.13 33.70 24.73
CA GLU A 158 4.56 34.04 24.74
C GLU A 158 5.44 32.80 24.63
N GLN A 159 4.96 31.69 25.19
CA GLN A 159 5.68 30.42 25.21
C GLN A 159 5.48 29.56 23.96
N GLY A 160 4.61 29.98 23.03
CA GLY A 160 4.38 29.26 21.77
C GLY A 160 3.57 27.98 21.92
N VAL A 161 2.74 27.89 22.96
CA VAL A 161 1.89 26.74 23.25
C VAL A 161 0.42 27.16 23.31
N TRP A 162 -0.47 26.18 23.25
CA TRP A 162 -1.91 26.39 23.39
C TRP A 162 -2.55 25.16 24.03
N THR A 163 -3.27 25.35 25.13
CA THR A 163 -4.12 24.29 25.68
C THR A 163 -5.51 24.33 25.06
N ASP A 164 -5.90 23.22 24.43
CA ASP A 164 -7.24 23.05 23.89
C ASP A 164 -8.26 22.90 25.04
N PRO A 165 -9.20 23.86 25.20
CA PRO A 165 -10.17 23.82 26.29
C PRO A 165 -11.16 22.64 26.18
N LYS A 166 -11.31 22.03 25.00
CA LYS A 166 -12.22 20.89 24.81
C LYS A 166 -11.61 19.57 25.24
N THR A 167 -10.32 19.37 24.95
CA THR A 167 -9.63 18.09 25.17
C THR A 167 -8.69 18.10 26.36
N GLY A 168 -8.32 19.29 26.87
CA GLY A 168 -7.29 19.43 27.89
C GLY A 168 -5.88 19.11 27.39
N LEU A 169 -5.69 18.94 26.07
CA LEU A 169 -4.40 18.69 25.46
C LEU A 169 -3.67 20.00 25.20
N MET A 170 -2.37 20.03 25.47
CA MET A 170 -1.53 21.17 25.14
C MET A 170 -0.77 20.90 23.85
N TRP A 171 -0.90 21.83 22.90
CA TRP A 171 -0.36 21.77 21.55
C TRP A 171 0.78 22.77 21.37
N ALA A 172 1.80 22.37 20.63
CA ALA A 172 2.77 23.32 20.10
C ALA A 172 2.10 24.18 19.01
N ARG A 173 2.24 25.50 19.09
CA ARG A 173 1.75 26.41 18.04
C ARG A 173 2.58 26.31 16.76
N ILE A 174 3.84 25.91 16.89
CA ILE A 174 4.73 25.62 15.77
C ILE A 174 4.56 24.20 15.27
N SER A 175 4.76 24.01 13.98
CA SER A 175 5.09 22.70 13.41
C SER A 175 6.60 22.48 13.46
N ILE A 176 7.04 21.23 13.46
CA ILE A 176 8.48 20.92 13.42
C ILE A 176 9.12 21.57 12.18
N GLY A 177 10.23 22.29 12.41
CA GLY A 177 10.91 23.10 11.39
C GLY A 177 10.59 24.60 11.44
N GLN A 178 9.57 25.00 12.19
CA GLN A 178 9.25 26.41 12.47
C GLN A 178 9.78 26.84 13.84
N GLU A 179 9.83 28.15 14.06
CA GLU A 179 10.21 28.75 15.34
C GLU A 179 9.14 29.72 15.83
N TRP A 180 8.98 29.82 17.15
CA TRP A 180 8.10 30.80 17.77
C TRP A 180 8.90 32.02 18.21
N LYS A 181 8.67 33.18 17.59
CA LYS A 181 9.36 34.44 17.92
C LYS A 181 8.38 35.61 17.90
N ASN A 182 8.43 36.46 18.92
CA ASN A 182 7.61 37.67 19.02
C ASN A 182 6.10 37.39 18.79
N ASN A 183 5.58 36.34 19.44
CA ASN A 183 4.20 35.86 19.31
C ASN A 183 3.77 35.48 17.89
N LYS A 184 4.74 35.16 17.04
CA LYS A 184 4.53 34.76 15.64
C LYS A 184 5.31 33.51 15.28
N ILE A 185 4.74 32.76 14.33
CA ILE A 185 5.44 31.65 13.67
C ILE A 185 6.42 32.23 12.65
N VAL A 186 7.68 31.82 12.73
CA VAL A 186 8.74 32.19 11.80
C VAL A 186 9.28 30.93 11.12
N GLY A 187 9.58 31.04 9.83
CA GLY A 187 10.09 29.94 9.02
C GLY A 187 8.98 29.04 8.47
N SER A 188 9.42 28.02 7.72
CA SER A 188 8.53 27.08 7.04
C SER A 188 8.53 25.73 7.74
N PRO A 189 7.37 25.05 7.81
CA PRO A 189 7.33 23.70 8.37
C PRO A 189 8.12 22.74 7.47
N LYS A 190 8.75 21.74 8.08
CA LYS A 190 9.49 20.71 7.34
C LYS A 190 8.60 19.50 7.10
N TRP A 191 8.69 18.96 5.89
CA TRP A 191 8.18 17.64 5.55
C TRP A 191 9.17 16.61 6.09
N ILE A 192 8.68 15.69 6.92
CA ILE A 192 9.51 14.76 7.67
C ILE A 192 8.91 13.36 7.58
N ASP A 193 9.78 12.36 7.41
CA ASP A 193 9.45 10.95 7.61
C ASP A 193 8.83 10.72 9.00
N TRP A 194 7.85 9.83 9.05
CA TRP A 194 7.08 9.57 10.27
C TRP A 194 7.95 9.15 11.47
N ARG A 195 8.93 8.26 11.28
CA ARG A 195 9.77 7.75 12.39
C ARG A 195 10.67 8.84 12.95
N LYS A 196 11.34 9.57 12.05
CA LYS A 196 12.14 10.74 12.43
C LYS A 196 11.27 11.77 13.15
N GLY A 197 10.04 11.92 12.68
CA GLY A 197 9.03 12.77 13.23
C GLY A 197 8.63 12.49 14.68
N SER A 198 8.36 11.22 14.98
CA SER A 198 8.07 10.76 16.34
C SER A 198 9.23 11.10 17.27
N HIS A 199 10.45 10.80 16.85
CA HIS A 199 11.66 11.07 17.63
C HIS A 199 11.90 12.57 17.87
N LEU A 200 11.61 13.42 16.88
CA LEU A 200 11.71 14.87 17.04
C LEU A 200 10.68 15.43 18.03
N CYS A 201 9.51 14.80 18.16
CA CYS A 201 8.55 15.17 19.20
C CYS A 201 9.09 14.79 20.59
N GLU A 202 9.61 13.57 20.76
CA GLU A 202 10.14 13.09 22.05
C GLU A 202 11.35 13.90 22.56
N THR A 203 12.13 14.48 21.65
CA THR A 203 13.31 15.29 21.98
C THR A 203 13.02 16.79 22.04
N LEU A 204 11.78 17.21 21.71
CA LEU A 204 11.38 18.61 21.71
C LEU A 204 11.40 19.17 23.13
N LYS A 205 12.04 20.34 23.27
CA LYS A 205 11.99 21.15 24.50
C LYS A 205 11.33 22.48 24.18
N LEU A 206 10.09 22.66 24.62
CA LEU A 206 9.28 23.85 24.36
C LEU A 206 8.51 24.24 25.61
N ALA A 207 8.46 25.54 25.91
CA ALA A 207 7.76 26.11 27.07
C ALA A 207 8.18 25.50 28.42
N GLY A 208 9.43 25.02 28.54
CA GLY A 208 9.92 24.35 29.76
C GLY A 208 9.53 22.87 29.87
N TYR A 209 8.87 22.30 28.86
CA TYR A 209 8.40 20.92 28.82
C TYR A 209 9.20 20.05 27.85
N ASN A 210 9.32 18.76 28.18
CA ASN A 210 10.11 17.75 27.46
C ASN A 210 9.36 16.42 27.24
N ASP A 211 8.06 16.38 27.53
CA ASP A 211 7.15 15.22 27.40
C ASP A 211 6.22 15.38 26.19
N TRP A 212 6.74 16.00 25.13
CA TRP A 212 6.05 16.17 23.86
C TRP A 212 6.02 14.86 23.08
N ARG A 213 4.90 14.59 22.41
CA ARG A 213 4.69 13.37 21.62
C ARG A 213 3.94 13.68 20.33
N LEU A 214 3.96 12.71 19.42
CA LEU A 214 3.10 12.73 18.24
C LEU A 214 1.64 12.46 18.67
N PRO A 215 0.65 13.20 18.14
CA PRO A 215 -0.76 13.01 18.48
C PRO A 215 -1.29 11.72 17.89
N THR A 216 -2.26 11.08 18.55
CA THR A 216 -3.06 10.02 17.95
C THR A 216 -3.99 10.59 16.87
N ILE A 217 -4.52 9.74 15.99
CA ILE A 217 -5.42 10.22 14.92
C ILE A 217 -6.68 10.89 15.49
N ASN A 218 -7.20 10.38 16.61
CA ASN A 218 -8.38 10.94 17.26
C ASN A 218 -8.10 12.34 17.82
N GLU A 219 -6.95 12.53 18.47
CA GLU A 219 -6.54 13.83 18.98
C GLU A 219 -6.30 14.83 17.84
N LEU A 220 -5.60 14.41 16.79
CA LEU A 220 -5.31 15.26 15.64
C LEU A 220 -6.58 15.67 14.89
N ALA A 221 -7.56 14.76 14.79
CA ALA A 221 -8.85 15.03 14.16
C ALA A 221 -9.67 16.08 14.92
N THR A 222 -9.48 16.26 16.24
CA THR A 222 -10.18 17.32 17.01
C THR A 222 -9.81 18.74 16.55
N LEU A 223 -8.64 18.88 15.92
CA LEU A 223 -8.19 20.15 15.38
C LEU A 223 -8.85 20.52 14.04
N MET A 224 -9.53 19.58 13.37
CA MET A 224 -10.09 19.75 12.03
C MET A 224 -11.41 20.52 12.06
N SER A 225 -11.54 21.55 11.21
CA SER A 225 -12.79 22.32 11.09
C SER A 225 -13.94 21.47 10.53
N ALA A 226 -15.12 21.59 11.16
CA ALA A 226 -16.34 20.88 10.73
C ALA A 226 -16.79 21.23 9.30
N ASN A 227 -16.39 22.39 8.78
CA ASN A 227 -16.72 22.87 7.43
C ASN A 227 -15.69 22.47 6.36
N ARG A 228 -14.85 21.47 6.66
CA ARG A 228 -14.02 20.66 5.74
C ARG A 228 -12.71 21.26 5.23
N LYS A 229 -12.27 22.43 5.73
CA LYS A 229 -10.90 22.94 5.50
C LYS A 229 -10.38 23.71 6.71
N GLY A 230 -9.10 23.54 7.01
CA GLY A 230 -8.40 24.29 8.05
C GLY A 230 -8.64 23.78 9.47
N TYR A 231 -8.12 24.56 10.42
CA TYR A 231 -8.21 24.27 11.84
C TYR A 231 -9.51 24.83 12.45
N VAL A 232 -10.05 24.16 13.48
CA VAL A 232 -11.16 24.72 14.29
C VAL A 232 -10.78 26.09 14.88
N ASN A 233 -9.50 26.26 15.24
CA ASN A 233 -8.94 27.49 15.77
C ASN A 233 -7.81 28.01 14.87
N GLU A 234 -8.17 28.41 13.64
CA GLU A 234 -7.23 28.84 12.60
C GLU A 234 -6.24 29.91 13.09
N ASN A 235 -6.72 30.92 13.82
CA ASN A 235 -5.89 32.01 14.34
C ASN A 235 -4.87 31.56 15.42
N ILE A 236 -5.05 30.37 16.00
CA ILE A 236 -4.22 29.85 17.10
C ILE A 236 -3.07 29.01 16.57
N LEU A 237 -3.33 28.11 15.62
CA LEU A 237 -2.38 27.10 15.12
C LEU A 237 -1.89 27.35 13.70
N SER A 238 -2.55 28.25 12.96
CA SER A 238 -2.16 28.68 11.61
C SER A 238 -2.24 30.19 11.53
N GLN A 239 -1.25 30.88 12.08
CA GLN A 239 -1.15 32.32 11.86
C GLN A 239 -0.88 32.60 10.37
N SER A 240 -1.65 33.57 9.85
CA SER A 240 -1.77 34.05 8.47
C SER A 240 -0.62 33.63 7.53
N GLY A 241 -0.91 32.70 6.61
CA GLY A 241 0.02 32.25 5.56
C GLY A 241 0.71 30.91 5.82
N SER A 242 0.49 30.28 6.97
CA SER A 242 0.97 28.91 7.23
C SER A 242 0.20 27.92 6.34
N LYS A 243 0.90 27.28 5.39
CA LYS A 243 0.30 26.28 4.49
C LYS A 243 -0.43 25.20 5.30
N LEU A 244 -1.71 25.01 5.00
CA LEU A 244 -2.43 23.78 5.33
C LEU A 244 -1.74 22.62 4.62
N GLY A 245 -1.77 21.45 5.22
CA GLY A 245 -1.09 20.27 4.70
C GLY A 245 -1.42 19.02 5.47
N PHE A 246 -0.79 17.92 5.08
CA PHE A 246 -0.94 16.63 5.72
C PHE A 246 -0.06 16.55 6.98
N TYR A 247 -0.68 16.22 8.11
CA TYR A 247 -0.01 16.04 9.39
C TYR A 247 -0.07 14.58 9.83
N TRP A 248 1.08 14.05 10.23
CA TRP A 248 1.18 12.70 10.77
C TRP A 248 0.52 12.55 12.14
N SER A 249 -0.09 11.39 12.36
CA SER A 249 -0.45 10.91 13.69
C SER A 249 0.42 9.72 14.10
N SER A 250 0.39 9.32 15.36
CA SER A 250 1.02 8.10 15.87
C SER A 250 0.22 6.82 15.58
N SER A 251 -0.98 6.94 15.00
CA SER A 251 -1.86 5.81 14.74
C SER A 251 -1.47 5.07 13.45
N SER A 252 -1.24 3.77 13.57
CA SER A 252 -0.98 2.85 12.45
C SER A 252 -2.18 1.97 12.15
N THR A 253 -2.23 1.46 10.92
CA THR A 253 -3.21 0.48 10.45
C THR A 253 -2.64 -0.92 10.46
N GLN A 254 -3.50 -1.94 10.34
CA GLN A 254 -3.12 -3.35 10.29
C GLN A 254 -2.11 -3.67 9.16
N TYR A 255 -2.07 -2.86 8.09
CA TYR A 255 -1.20 -3.04 6.93
C TYR A 255 0.02 -2.11 6.95
N SER A 256 0.49 -1.69 8.13
CA SER A 256 1.67 -0.82 8.32
C SER A 256 1.59 0.59 7.69
N GLY A 257 0.41 0.98 7.19
CA GLY A 257 0.12 2.36 6.82
C GLY A 257 -0.07 3.24 8.06
N ILE A 258 0.44 4.46 8.01
CA ILE A 258 0.30 5.45 9.09
C ILE A 258 -0.81 6.43 8.72
N GLN A 259 -1.66 6.77 9.69
CA GLN A 259 -2.75 7.71 9.50
C GLN A 259 -2.30 9.15 9.77
N GLY A 260 -2.96 10.10 9.12
CA GLY A 260 -2.80 11.51 9.38
C GLY A 260 -4.00 12.31 8.89
N VAL A 261 -4.01 13.61 9.19
CA VAL A 261 -5.06 14.54 8.79
C VAL A 261 -4.52 15.46 7.70
N ASP A 262 -5.20 15.51 6.56
CA ASP A 262 -4.98 16.51 5.54
C ASP A 262 -5.91 17.71 5.81
N PHE A 263 -5.36 18.76 6.42
CA PHE A 263 -6.13 19.96 6.76
C PHE A 263 -6.52 20.80 5.54
N ASP A 264 -5.88 20.61 4.39
CA ASP A 264 -6.25 21.30 3.14
C ASP A 264 -7.54 20.72 2.54
N LYS A 265 -7.75 19.41 2.78
CA LYS A 265 -8.91 18.67 2.28
C LYS A 265 -9.97 18.36 3.35
N GLY A 266 -9.61 18.50 4.63
CA GLY A 266 -10.48 18.16 5.77
C GLY A 266 -10.81 16.67 5.82
N ILE A 267 -9.82 15.81 5.55
CA ILE A 267 -9.99 14.34 5.55
C ILE A 267 -8.86 13.64 6.31
N ILE A 268 -9.17 12.46 6.82
CA ILE A 268 -8.18 11.52 7.36
C ILE A 268 -7.67 10.66 6.20
N ILE A 269 -6.35 10.57 6.04
CA ILE A 269 -5.69 9.79 4.99
C ILE A 269 -4.71 8.81 5.64
N THR A 270 -4.52 7.65 5.00
CA THR A 270 -3.47 6.69 5.37
C THR A 270 -2.41 6.66 4.29
N TYR A 271 -1.14 6.80 4.67
CA TYR A 271 -0.01 6.73 3.76
C TYR A 271 1.03 5.69 4.24
N ASN A 272 1.78 5.16 3.29
CA ASN A 272 2.99 4.42 3.61
C ASN A 272 4.10 5.41 3.98
N HIS A 273 4.51 5.43 5.26
CA HIS A 273 5.54 6.35 5.75
C HIS A 273 6.89 6.21 5.03
N LEU A 274 7.15 5.08 4.36
CA LEU A 274 8.38 4.86 3.60
C LEU A 274 8.42 5.63 2.26
N GLN A 275 7.28 6.16 1.81
CA GLN A 275 7.12 6.77 0.48
C GLN A 275 6.72 8.24 0.53
N PHE A 276 6.25 8.73 1.68
CA PHE A 276 5.73 10.08 1.83
C PHE A 276 6.24 10.71 3.10
N ASP A 277 6.57 12.00 3.00
CA ASP A 277 6.82 12.84 4.16
C ASP A 277 5.53 13.57 4.57
N GLY A 278 5.46 14.00 5.82
CA GLY A 278 4.33 14.74 6.38
C GLY A 278 4.78 15.81 7.35
N LEU A 279 3.88 16.75 7.64
CA LEU A 279 4.09 17.77 8.66
C LEU A 279 3.83 17.17 10.04
N ILE A 280 4.38 17.83 11.06
CA ILE A 280 4.37 17.31 12.43
C ILE A 280 4.08 18.43 13.39
N ARG A 281 3.12 18.17 14.27
CA ARG A 281 2.76 19.06 15.38
C ARG A 281 2.74 18.23 16.65
N ALA A 282 3.52 18.66 17.63
CA ALA A 282 3.61 17.96 18.89
C ALA A 282 2.42 18.28 19.80
N VAL A 283 2.01 17.28 20.55
CA VAL A 283 0.99 17.38 21.61
C VAL A 283 1.55 16.82 22.90
N ARG A 284 1.03 17.26 24.03
CA ARG A 284 1.26 16.67 25.35
C ARG A 284 -0.03 16.68 26.16
N ASN A 285 -0.08 15.85 27.19
CA ASN A 285 -1.14 15.93 28.17
C ASN A 285 -0.90 17.18 29.03
N SER A 286 -1.91 18.04 29.17
CA SER A 286 -1.80 19.16 30.13
C SER A 286 -1.93 18.58 31.53
N LYS A 287 -0.93 18.82 32.39
CA LYS A 287 -1.08 18.59 33.83
C LYS A 287 -1.90 19.76 34.35
N ILE A 288 -3.21 19.69 34.20
CA ILE A 288 -4.11 20.57 34.92
C ILE A 288 -3.99 20.13 36.39
N GLY A 289 -3.22 20.91 37.16
CA GLY A 289 -3.22 20.86 38.61
C GLY A 289 -4.41 21.65 39.15
#